data_AF-A0A947SM42-F1
#
_entry.id   AF-A0A947SM42-F1
#
_cell.length_a   1.000
_cell.length_b   1.000
_cell.length_c   1.000
_cell.angle_alpha   90.00
_cell.angle_beta   90.00
_cell.angle_gamma   90.00
#
_symmetry.space_group_name_H-M   'P 1'
#
loop_
_entity.id
_entity.type
_entity.pdbx_description
1 polymer ?
#
loop_
_entity_poly.entity_id
_entity_poly.type
_entity_poly.pdbx_seq_one_letter_code
_entity_poly.pdbx_strand_id
1 'polypeptide(L)' 'MTDAVFNPPPEIVKNTKVTAKQYEEMYARSVNDPDGFWGDQAKRLDWIKPPTKVKNTTFEY' A
#
# COMPACT_ATOMS: atom_id res chain seq x y z
N MET A 1 4.11 2.12 -30.62
CA MET A 1 3.67 3.19 -29.71
C MET A 1 4.77 3.35 -28.69
N THR A 2 5.57 4.41 -28.76
CA THR A 2 6.51 4.75 -27.68
C THR A 2 5.69 5.42 -26.60
N ASP A 3 5.46 4.72 -25.49
CA ASP A 3 4.76 5.32 -24.35
C ASP A 3 5.63 6.45 -23.79
N ALA A 4 5.14 7.68 -23.91
CA ALA A 4 5.80 8.83 -23.31
C ALA A 4 5.65 8.73 -21.78
N VAL A 5 6.78 8.62 -21.07
CA VAL A 5 6.81 8.60 -19.60
C VAL A 5 6.89 10.04 -19.10
N PHE A 6 5.88 10.45 -18.33
CA PHE A 6 5.83 11.76 -17.69
C PHE A 6 6.16 11.64 -16.20
N ASN A 7 7.39 12.04 -15.84
CA ASN A 7 7.81 12.04 -14.45
C ASN A 7 7.21 13.23 -13.69
N PRO A 8 6.85 13.06 -12.41
CA PRO A 8 6.39 14.17 -11.59
C PRO A 8 7.49 15.22 -11.43
N PRO A 9 7.16 16.52 -11.45
CA PRO A 9 8.10 17.60 -11.18
C PRO A 9 8.82 17.45 -9.82
N PRO A 10 10.10 17.83 -9.70
CA PRO A 10 10.87 17.67 -8.46
C PRO A 10 10.25 18.36 -7.24
N GLU A 11 9.55 19.49 -7.43
CA GLU A 11 8.86 20.20 -6.34
C GLU A 11 7.72 19.38 -5.73
N ILE A 12 7.05 18.54 -6.53
CA ILE A 12 6.01 17.63 -6.05
C ILE A 12 6.65 16.45 -5.33
N VAL A 13 7.72 15.88 -5.91
CA VAL A 13 8.44 14.72 -5.34
C VAL A 13 8.94 14.99 -3.91
N LYS A 14 9.41 16.21 -3.62
CA LYS A 14 9.89 16.58 -2.27
C LYS A 14 8.82 16.50 -1.18
N ASN A 15 7.55 16.61 -1.55
CA ASN A 15 6.43 16.68 -0.60
C ASN A 15 5.61 15.39 -0.54
N THR A 16 6.00 14.35 -1.29
CA THR A 16 5.29 13.06 -1.23
C THR A 16 5.57 12.35 0.09
N LYS A 17 4.62 11.51 0.52
CA LYS A 17 4.77 10.67 1.71
C LYS A 17 5.51 9.36 1.44
N VAL A 18 5.73 9.06 0.16
CA VAL A 18 6.26 7.79 -0.32
C VAL A 18 7.11 8.08 -1.56
N THR A 19 8.30 7.48 -1.61
CA THR A 19 9.17 7.46 -2.80
C THR A 19 8.81 6.29 -3.72
N ALA A 20 9.26 6.30 -4.97
CA ALA A 20 9.00 5.18 -5.90
C ALA A 20 9.46 3.83 -5.34
N LYS A 21 10.66 3.77 -4.76
CA LYS A 21 11.19 2.55 -4.12
C LYS A 21 10.34 2.09 -2.93
N GLN A 22 9.93 3.01 -2.07
CA GLN A 22 9.06 2.67 -0.94
C GLN A 22 7.69 2.18 -1.40
N TYR A 23 7.14 2.75 -2.48
CA TYR A 23 5.91 2.26 -3.09
C TYR A 23 6.07 0.80 -3.56
N GLU A 24 7.14 0.50 -4.28
CA GLU A 24 7.40 -0.87 -4.76
C GLU A 24 7.53 -1.87 -3.60
N GLU A 25 8.28 -1.52 -2.55
CA GLU A 25 8.43 -2.34 -1.34
C GLU A 25 7.10 -2.54 -0.61
N MET A 26 6.33 -1.47 -0.41
CA MET A 26 5.01 -1.53 0.23
C MET A 26 4.02 -2.35 -0.60
N TYR A 27 4.01 -2.18 -1.92
CA TYR A 27 3.15 -2.93 -2.82
C TYR A 27 3.47 -4.43 -2.79
N ALA A 28 4.76 -4.79 -2.92
CA ALA A 28 5.21 -6.16 -2.82
C ALA A 28 4.79 -6.79 -1.48
N ARG A 29 4.95 -6.07 -0.36
CA ARG A 29 4.52 -6.54 0.95
C ARG A 29 2.98 -6.68 1.03
N SER A 30 2.22 -5.74 0.48
CA SER A 30 0.75 -5.76 0.52
C SER A 30 0.13 -6.98 -0.18
N VAL A 31 0.84 -7.52 -1.18
CA VAL A 31 0.42 -8.70 -1.95
C VAL A 31 0.94 -9.98 -1.33
N ASN A 32 2.23 -10.02 -0.95
CA ASN A 32 2.89 -11.23 -0.43
C ASN A 32 2.59 -11.52 1.05
N ASP A 33 2.32 -10.48 1.83
CA ASP A 33 1.97 -10.54 3.26
C ASP A 33 0.76 -9.62 3.54
N PRO A 34 -0.43 -9.99 3.05
CA PRO A 34 -1.61 -9.13 3.16
C PRO A 34 -2.06 -8.95 4.62
N ASP A 35 -2.01 -10.00 5.45
CA ASP A 35 -2.42 -9.90 6.84
C ASP A 35 -1.47 -9.00 7.65
N GLY A 36 -0.15 -9.13 7.46
CA GLY A 36 0.83 -8.28 8.13
C GLY A 36 0.78 -6.83 7.64
N PHE A 37 0.78 -6.61 6.33
CA PHE A 37 0.74 -5.26 5.77
C PHE A 37 -0.55 -4.53 6.13
N TRP A 38 -1.72 -5.12 5.84
CA TRP A 38 -2.99 -4.45 6.11
C TRP A 38 -3.31 -4.42 7.60
N GLY A 39 -2.81 -5.37 8.39
CA GLY A 39 -2.87 -5.31 9.86
C GLY A 39 -2.11 -4.12 10.42
N ASP A 40 -0.92 -3.82 9.89
CA ASP A 40 -0.17 -2.61 10.26
C ASP A 40 -0.90 -1.33 9.81
N GLN A 41 -1.46 -1.32 8.60
CA GLN A 41 -2.23 -0.16 8.12
C GLN A 41 -3.51 0.07 8.93
N ALA A 42 -4.16 -1.00 9.42
CA ALA A 42 -5.38 -0.90 10.22
C ALA A 42 -5.17 -0.17 11.55
N LYS A 43 -3.95 -0.17 12.10
CA LYS A 43 -3.60 0.54 13.36
C LYS A 43 -3.71 2.07 13.23
N ARG A 44 -3.86 2.61 12.03
CA ARG A 44 -4.05 4.05 11.78
C ARG A 44 -5.46 4.54 12.12
N LEU A 45 -6.40 3.62 12.33
CA LEU A 45 -7.77 3.92 12.72
C LEU A 45 -7.96 3.72 14.22
N ASP A 46 -8.79 4.56 14.82
CA ASP A 46 -9.20 4.39 16.21
C ASP A 46 -10.31 3.35 16.30
N TRP A 47 -9.93 2.15 16.74
CA TRP A 47 -10.86 1.06 16.93
C TRP A 47 -11.44 1.07 18.34
N ILE A 48 -12.75 0.90 18.45
CA ILE A 48 -13.37 0.55 19.74
C ILE A 48 -12.91 -0.86 20.17
N LYS A 49 -12.84 -1.79 19.21
CA LYS A 49 -12.24 -3.13 19.38
C LYS A 49 -11.44 -3.49 18.12
N PRO A 50 -10.12 -3.73 18.24
CA PRO A 50 -9.30 -4.09 17.09
C PRO A 50 -9.70 -5.44 16.47
N PRO A 51 -9.58 -5.59 15.13
CA PRO A 51 -9.81 -6.86 14.46
C PRO A 51 -8.69 -7.87 14.78
N THR A 52 -9.06 -9.15 14.88
CA THR A 52 -8.10 -10.26 15.03
C THR A 52 -7.82 -11.02 13.74
N LYS A 53 -8.66 -10.84 12.71
CA LYS A 53 -8.47 -11.36 11.36
C LYS A 53 -8.48 -10.19 10.38
N VAL A 54 -7.49 -10.14 9.49
CA VAL A 54 -7.31 -9.03 8.54
C VAL A 54 -7.91 -9.35 7.18
N LYS A 55 -7.50 -10.45 6.52
CA LYS A 55 -8.05 -10.87 5.22
C LYS A 55 -8.83 -12.18 5.32
N ASN A 56 -9.98 -12.27 4.63
CA ASN A 56 -10.79 -13.49 4.54
C ASN A 56 -11.63 -13.51 3.25
N THR A 57 -10.97 -13.54 2.09
CA THR A 57 -11.62 -13.39 0.77
C THR A 57 -11.32 -14.59 -0.12
N THR A 58 -12.30 -15.03 -0.92
CA THR A 58 -12.13 -16.07 -1.97
C THR A 58 -12.70 -15.57 -3.29
N PHE A 59 -12.13 -16.04 -4.40
CA PHE A 59 -12.68 -15.87 -5.74
C PHE A 59 -13.23 -17.19 -6.31
N GLU A 60 -13.26 -18.24 -5.48
CA GLU A 60 -13.85 -19.53 -5.85
C GLU A 60 -15.38 -19.37 -5.94
N TYR A 61 -15.86 -19.34 -7.18
CA TYR A 61 -17.26 -19.35 -7.59
C TYR A 61 -17.41 -20.24 -8.82
#